data_AF-A0A0B5AMM0-F1
#
_entry.id   AF-A0A0B5AMM0-F1
#
_cell.length_a   1.000
_cell.length_b   1.000
_cell.length_c   1.000
_cell.angle_alpha   90.00
_cell.angle_beta   90.00
_cell.angle_gamma   90.00
#
_symmetry.space_group_name_H-M   'P 1'
#
loop_
_entity.id
_entity.type
_entity.pdbx_description
1 polymer ?
#
loop_
_entity_poly.entity_id
_entity_poly.type
_entity_poly.pdbx_seq_one_letter_code
_entity_poly.pdbx_strand_id
1 'polypeptide(L)' 'MPGKSFDQNENALYIVKDGELTELKPPQDGHGTDEVIWKDGRAIDVIRSTRIRLNSSKKITK' A
#
# COMPACT_ATOMS: atom_id res chain seq x y z
N MET A 1 -5.24 -2.08 27.70
CA MET A 1 -5.08 -0.98 26.74
C MET A 1 -6.30 -1.03 25.82
N PRO A 2 -7.07 0.06 25.66
CA PRO A 2 -8.19 0.04 24.71
C PRO A 2 -7.61 -0.23 23.32
N GLY A 3 -8.04 -1.32 22.69
CA GLY A 3 -7.55 -1.73 21.38
C GLY A 3 -7.78 -0.63 20.36
N LYS A 4 -6.78 -0.35 19.53
CA LYS A 4 -6.90 0.60 18.43
C LYS A 4 -7.97 0.06 17.47
N SER A 5 -9.10 0.76 17.37
CA SER A 5 -10.19 0.43 16.46
C SER A 5 -9.80 0.76 15.03
N PHE A 6 -10.11 -0.11 14.07
CA PHE A 6 -10.01 0.19 12.63
C PHE A 6 -11.40 0.38 12.03
N ASP A 7 -11.54 1.30 11.08
CA ASP A 7 -12.78 1.49 10.34
C ASP A 7 -12.89 0.41 9.25
N GLN A 8 -13.92 -0.42 9.33
CA GLN A 8 -14.18 -1.49 8.38
C GLN A 8 -14.73 -0.99 7.04
N ASN A 9 -15.10 0.29 6.95
CA ASN A 9 -15.64 0.90 5.74
C ASN A 9 -14.58 1.57 4.87
N GLU A 10 -13.33 1.65 5.34
CA GLU A 10 -12.23 2.27 4.61
C GLU A 10 -11.32 1.23 3.96
N ASN A 11 -10.87 1.52 2.73
CA ASN A 11 -9.84 0.70 2.08
C ASN A 11 -8.47 1.03 2.70
N ALA A 12 -7.89 0.08 3.42
CA ALA A 12 -6.54 0.20 3.97
C ALA A 12 -5.89 -1.18 4.18
N LEU A 13 -4.57 -1.19 4.27
CA LEU A 13 -3.80 -2.32 4.78
C LEU A 13 -3.33 -2.00 6.20
N TYR A 14 -3.52 -2.94 7.12
CA TYR A 14 -3.07 -2.81 8.51
C TYR A 14 -1.97 -3.83 8.81
N ILE A 15 -0.85 -3.35 9.34
CA ILE A 15 0.29 -4.19 9.73
C ILE A 15 0.48 -4.06 11.24
N VAL A 16 0.54 -5.20 11.92
CA VAL A 16 0.84 -5.28 13.36
C VAL A 16 2.25 -5.80 13.54
N LYS A 17 3.10 -5.05 14.25
CA LYS A 17 4.48 -5.42 14.55
C LYS A 17 4.86 -4.90 15.92
N ASP A 18 5.41 -5.77 16.77
CA ASP A 18 5.93 -5.42 18.12
C ASP A 18 4.93 -4.64 19.00
N GLY A 19 3.62 -4.91 18.84
CA GLY A 19 2.55 -4.23 19.58
C GLY A 19 2.09 -2.91 18.96
N GLU A 20 2.71 -2.47 17.87
CA GLU A 20 2.32 -1.29 17.11
C GLU A 20 1.47 -1.67 15.89
N LEU A 21 0.43 -0.87 15.63
CA LEU A 21 -0.42 -0.98 14.46
C LEU A 21 -0.13 0.17 13.50
N THR A 22 0.43 -0.17 12.34
CA THR A 22 0.68 0.73 11.22
C THR A 22 -0.45 0.60 10.20
N GLU A 23 -1.03 1.74 9.81
CA GLU A 23 -2.04 1.82 8.76
C GLU A 23 -1.41 2.33 7.47
N LEU A 24 -1.69 1.64 6.38
CA LEU A 24 -1.26 1.99 5.04
C LEU A 24 -2.50 2.27 4.18
N LYS A 25 -2.68 3.54 3.82
CA LYS A 25 -3.68 3.95 2.84
C LYS A 25 -3.24 3.55 1.42
N PRO A 26 -4.18 3.35 0.49
CA PRO A 26 -3.88 3.13 -0.93
C PRO A 26 -2.97 4.22 -1.50
N PRO A 27 -2.20 3.93 -2.58
CA PRO A 27 -1.44 4.94 -3.31
C PRO A 27 -2.31 6.14 -3.69
N GLN A 28 -1.80 7.37 -3.50
CA GLN A 28 -2.58 8.61 -3.70
C GLN A 28 -3.03 8.82 -5.15
N ASP A 29 -2.28 8.28 -6.12
CA ASP A 29 -2.60 8.30 -7.54
C ASP A 29 -3.62 7.23 -7.95
N GLY A 30 -4.08 6.41 -7.00
CA GLY A 30 -5.01 5.30 -7.22
C GLY A 30 -4.39 4.10 -7.93
N HIS A 31 -3.08 4.13 -8.22
CA HIS A 31 -2.40 3.10 -9.00
C HIS A 31 -1.03 2.77 -8.42
N GLY A 32 -0.86 1.55 -7.92
CA GLY A 32 0.44 1.13 -7.38
C GLY A 32 0.41 -0.28 -6.82
N THR A 33 1.51 -0.65 -6.18
CA THR A 33 1.62 -1.89 -5.40
C THR A 33 2.31 -1.62 -4.08
N ASP A 34 1.86 -2.31 -3.04
CA ASP A 34 2.57 -2.41 -1.77
C ASP A 34 3.09 -3.84 -1.63
N GLU A 35 4.40 -3.99 -1.44
CA GLU A 35 5.07 -5.27 -1.20
C GLU A 35 5.53 -5.33 0.26
N VAL A 36 5.00 -6.27 1.02
CA VAL A 36 5.38 -6.48 2.42
C VAL A 36 6.55 -7.44 2.48
N ILE A 37 7.65 -7.02 3.09
CA ILE A 37 8.84 -7.84 3.28
C ILE A 37 8.76 -8.52 4.64
N TRP A 38 8.83 -9.85 4.61
CA TRP A 38 8.79 -10.70 5.80
C TRP A 38 10.16 -11.30 6.08
N LYS A 39 10.54 -11.35 7.35
CA LYS A 39 11.71 -12.07 7.83
C LYS A 39 11.41 -12.68 9.20
N ASP A 40 11.70 -13.97 9.35
CA ASP A 40 11.50 -14.72 10.60
C ASP A 40 10.07 -14.59 11.16
N GLY A 41 9.07 -14.60 10.27
CA GLY A 41 7.65 -14.47 10.63
C GLY A 41 7.21 -13.05 11.01
N ARG A 42 8.06 -12.04 10.87
CA ARG A 42 7.76 -10.64 11.16
C ARG A 42 7.78 -9.81 9.88
N ALA A 43 6.81 -8.90 9.73
CA ALA A 43 6.91 -7.83 8.74
C ALA A 43 8.04 -6.90 9.17
N ILE A 44 8.97 -6.61 8.27
CA ILE A 44 10.11 -5.71 8.56
C ILE A 44 10.03 -4.42 7.78
N ASP A 45 9.52 -4.47 6.55
CA ASP A 45 9.45 -3.33 5.64
C ASP A 45 8.23 -3.42 4.73
N VAL A 46 7.85 -2.28 4.15
CA VAL A 46 6.91 -2.20 3.04
C VAL A 46 7.52 -1.36 1.93
N ILE A 47 7.59 -1.92 0.73
CA ILE A 47 8.04 -1.22 -0.47
C ILE A 47 6.81 -0.78 -1.25
N ARG A 48 6.70 0.53 -1.49
CA ARG A 48 5.60 1.13 -2.25
C ARG A 48 6.07 1.54 -3.63
N SER A 49 5.33 1.13 -4.66
CA SER A 49 5.53 1.58 -6.03
C SER A 49 4.30 2.35 -6.55
N THR A 50 4.53 3.41 -7.32
CA THR A 50 3.50 4.13 -8.07
C THR A 50 3.48 3.67 -9.52
N ARG A 51 2.31 3.70 -10.16
CA ARG A 51 2.15 3.29 -11.56
C ARG A 51 1.83 4.47 -12.45
N ILE A 52 2.69 4.69 -13.45
CA ILE A 52 2.39 5.59 -14.56
C ILE A 52 1.73 4.77 -15.68
N ARG A 53 0.44 5.00 -15.93
CA ARG A 53 -0.28 4.39 -17.06
C ARG A 53 0.11 5.10 -18.34
N LEU A 54 0.77 4.39 -19.26
CA LEU A 54 0.98 4.88 -20.63
C LEU A 54 -0.30 4.70 -21.46
N ASN A 55 -0.77 5.78 -22.08
CA ASN A 55 -1.90 5.73 -23.01
C ASN A 55 -1.43 5.22 -24.37
N SER A 56 -2.07 4.19 -24.90
CA SER A 56 -1.82 3.66 -26.25
C SER A 56 -2.67 4.37 -27.30
N SER A 57 -2.38 5.65 -27.58
CA SER A 57 -2.85 6.32 -28.81
C SER A 57 -2.34 7.77 -28.92
N LYS A 58 -1.03 7.95 -29.14
CA LYS A 58 -0.59 9.05 -30.02
C LYS A 58 -0.17 8.42 -31.34
N LYS A 59 -1.04 8.51 -32.36
CA LYS A 59 -0.55 8.54 -33.74
C LYS A 59 0.41 9.71 -33.81
N ILE A 60 1.71 9.41 -33.89
CA ILE A 60 2.71 10.38 -34.29
C ILE A 60 2.52 10.51 -35.80
N THR A 61 1.70 11.46 -36.24
CA THR A 61 1.63 11.83 -37.64
C THR A 61 2.91 12.61 -37.95
N LYS A 62 3.71 12.05 -38.86
CA LYS A 62 4.96 12.63 -39.37
C LYS A 62 4.67 13.90 -40.18
#